data_AF-A0A358IWU1-F1
#
_entry.id   AF-A0A358IWU1-F1
#
_cell.length_a   1.000
_cell.length_b   1.000
_cell.length_c   1.000
_cell.angle_alpha   90.00
_cell.angle_beta   90.00
_cell.angle_gamma   90.00
#
_symmetry.space_group_name_H-M   'P 1'
#
loop_
_entity.id
_entity.type
_entity.pdbx_description
1 polymer ?
#
loop_
_entity_poly.entity_id
_entity_poly.type
_entity_poly.pdbx_seq_one_letter_code
_entity_poly.pdbx_strand_id
1 'polypeptide(L)' 'AMTPRHEVYWIALDDSEETLREEIRTCPYSRIVVARDNDIDNPLGVVHKKDLLDSLLTNGEFNVETLV' A
#
# COMPACT_ATOMS: atom_id res chain seq x y z
N ALA A 1 -13.12 -17.93 -0.07
CA ALA A 1 -11.87 -18.71 0.00
C ALA A 1 -10.83 -17.82 0.65
N MET A 2 -10.02 -18.34 1.58
CA MET A 2 -8.97 -17.58 2.26
C MET A 2 -7.77 -17.51 1.32
N THR A 3 -7.43 -16.31 0.82
CA THR A 3 -6.24 -16.13 -0.01
C THR A 3 -5.02 -16.42 0.88
N PRO A 4 -4.15 -17.39 0.51
CA PRO A 4 -2.97 -17.68 1.30
C PRO A 4 -2.08 -16.42 1.36
N ARG A 5 -1.48 -16.17 2.54
CA ARG A 5 -0.80 -14.89 2.84
C ARG A 5 0.30 -14.50 1.84
N HIS A 6 0.94 -15.47 1.19
CA HIS A 6 1.96 -15.24 0.17
C HIS A 6 1.41 -14.74 -1.18
N GLU A 7 0.10 -14.86 -1.41
CA GLU A 7 -0.58 -14.33 -2.61
C GLU A 7 -1.17 -12.93 -2.37
N VAL A 8 -1.01 -12.37 -1.17
CA VAL A 8 -1.45 -11.01 -0.87
C VAL A 8 -0.37 -10.05 -1.29
N TYR A 9 -0.71 -9.07 -2.13
CA TYR A 9 0.22 -8.01 -2.49
C TYR A 9 0.32 -7.00 -1.35
N TRP A 10 1.55 -6.72 -0.91
CA TRP A 10 1.85 -5.82 0.18
C TRP A 10 3.06 -4.97 -0.16
N ILE A 11 3.14 -3.79 0.46
CA ILE A 11 4.24 -2.85 0.32
C ILE A 11 4.84 -2.58 1.70
N ALA A 12 6.15 -2.38 1.76
CA ALA A 12 6.81 -1.93 2.98
C ALA A 12 6.79 -0.40 3.03
N LEU A 13 6.20 0.17 4.08
CA LEU A 13 6.17 1.62 4.29
C LEU A 13 7.58 2.22 4.53
N ASP A 14 8.55 1.38 4.89
CA ASP A 14 9.95 1.75 5.06
C ASP A 14 10.67 1.95 3.70
N ASP A 15 10.08 1.50 2.59
CA ASP A 15 10.62 1.76 1.26
C ASP A 15 10.56 3.26 0.92
N SER A 16 11.42 3.65 -0.03
CA SER A 16 11.40 5.02 -0.55
C SER A 16 10.07 5.32 -1.26
N GLU A 17 9.65 6.59 -1.22
CA GLU A 17 8.42 7.05 -1.89
C GLU A 17 8.37 6.67 -3.38
N GLU A 18 9.51 6.71 -4.07
CA GLU A 18 9.61 6.31 -5.48
C GLU A 18 9.27 4.83 -5.70
N THR A 19 9.85 3.95 -4.88
CA THR A 19 9.58 2.50 -4.89
C THR A 19 8.12 2.22 -4.56
N LEU A 20 7.59 2.82 -3.48
CA LEU A 20 6.17 2.71 -3.10
C LEU A 20 5.23 3.11 -4.24
N ARG A 21 5.55 4.21 -4.93
CA ARG A 21 4.77 4.68 -6.08
C ARG A 21 4.83 3.73 -7.26
N GLU A 22 6.00 3.19 -7.59
CA GLU A 22 6.14 2.19 -8.66
C GLU A 22 5.38 0.90 -8.33
N GLU A 23 5.54 0.38 -7.12
CA GLU A 23 4.82 -0.79 -6.60
C GLU A 23 3.31 -0.59 -6.70
N ILE A 24 2.78 0.49 -6.12
CA ILE A 24 1.35 0.81 -6.19
C ILE A 24 0.87 1.00 -7.64
N ARG A 25 1.69 1.60 -8.51
CA ARG A 25 1.35 1.84 -9.92
C ARG A 25 1.28 0.54 -10.71
N THR A 26 2.23 -0.36 -10.52
CA THR A 26 2.34 -1.66 -11.20
C THR A 26 1.45 -2.74 -10.59
N CYS A 27 1.01 -2.55 -9.35
CA CYS A 27 0.10 -3.45 -8.66
C CYS A 27 -1.23 -3.62 -9.43
N PRO A 28 -1.65 -4.87 -9.74
CA PRO A 28 -2.90 -5.16 -10.42
C PRO A 28 -4.12 -5.17 -9.47
N TYR A 29 -3.91 -5.07 -8.16
CA TYR A 29 -4.95 -5.16 -7.15
C TYR A 29 -5.42 -3.79 -6.67
N SER A 30 -6.70 -3.71 -6.26
CA SER A 30 -7.28 -2.47 -5.73
C SER A 30 -6.99 -2.25 -4.23
N ARG A 31 -6.64 -3.32 -3.52
CA ARG A 31 -6.31 -3.33 -2.09
C ARG A 31 -4.87 -3.78 -1.94
N ILE A 32 -4.11 -3.00 -1.20
CA ILE A 32 -2.68 -3.23 -0.97
C ILE A 32 -2.49 -3.24 0.54
N VAL A 33 -1.88 -4.30 1.05
CA VAL A 33 -1.54 -4.36 2.48
C VAL A 33 -0.29 -3.54 2.72
N VAL A 34 -0.27 -2.80 3.82
CA VAL A 34 0.88 -1.98 4.20
C VAL A 34 1.48 -2.57 5.45
N ALA A 35 2.78 -2.84 5.40
CA ALA A 35 3.56 -3.36 6.51
C ALA A 35 4.74 -2.43 6.82
N ARG A 36 5.29 -2.51 8.02
CA ARG A 36 6.55 -1.84 8.39
C ARG A 36 7.59 -2.91 8.72
N ASP A 37 8.87 -2.59 8.61
CA ASP A 37 9.97 -3.52 8.91
C ASP A 37 9.97 -4.80 8.04
N ASN A 38 9.29 -4.75 6.88
CA ASN A 38 9.14 -5.90 6.00
C ASN A 38 8.41 -7.11 6.67
N ASP A 39 7.62 -6.84 7.72
CA ASP A 39 6.90 -7.85 8.49
C ASP A 39 5.41 -7.91 8.09
N ILE A 40 5.06 -8.91 7.29
CA ILE A 40 3.68 -9.14 6.83
C ILE A 40 2.80 -9.75 7.93
N ASP A 41 3.39 -10.33 8.98
CA ASP A 41 2.64 -10.93 10.09
C ASP A 41 1.99 -9.87 10.99
N ASN A 42 2.56 -8.66 11.04
CA ASN A 42 1.99 -7.50 11.71
C ASN A 42 1.75 -6.32 10.74
N PRO A 43 0.76 -6.43 9.83
CA PRO A 43 0.45 -5.36 8.89
C PRO A 43 -0.07 -4.13 9.65
N LEU A 44 0.34 -2.95 9.20
CA LEU A 44 -0.19 -1.68 9.70
C LEU A 44 -1.66 -1.53 9.30
N GLY A 45 -2.01 -1.94 8.08
CA GLY A 45 -3.37 -1.81 7.57
C GLY A 45 -3.49 -2.18 6.09
N VAL A 46 -4.58 -1.74 5.47
CA VAL A 46 -4.87 -1.97 4.06
C VAL A 46 -5.26 -0.65 3.41
N VAL A 47 -4.53 -0.27 2.37
CA VAL A 47 -4.81 0.93 1.60
C VAL A 47 -5.47 0.58 0.27
N HIS A 48 -6.34 1.46 -0.19
CA HIS A 48 -6.97 1.37 -1.50
C HIS A 48 -6.26 2.29 -2.50
N LYS A 49 -5.99 1.77 -3.70
CA LYS A 49 -5.36 2.56 -4.78
C LYS A 49 -6.19 3.79 -5.16
N LYS A 50 -7.52 3.70 -5.05
CA LYS A 50 -8.43 4.83 -5.29
C LYS A 50 -8.24 5.92 -4.25
N ASP A 51 -8.15 5.59 -2.97
CA ASP A 51 -7.93 6.55 -1.88
C ASP A 51 -6.57 7.23 -1.96
N LEU A 52 -5.53 6.50 -2.38
CA LEU A 52 -4.22 7.10 -2.67
C LEU A 52 -4.28 8.13 -3.80
N LEU A 53 -5.00 7.79 -4.88
CA LEU A 53 -5.24 8.73 -5.98
C LEU A 53 -6.10 9.91 -5.53
N ASP A 54 -7.12 9.67 -4.71
CA ASP A 54 -8.03 10.69 -4.20
C ASP A 54 -7.31 11.68 -3.27
N SER A 55 -6.44 11.18 -2.38
CA SER A 55 -5.54 11.99 -1.55
C SER A 55 -4.59 12.82 -2.42
N LEU A 56 -3.99 12.23 -3.44
CA LEU A 56 -3.11 12.95 -4.36
C LEU A 56 -3.86 14.04 -5.14
N LEU A 57 -5.11 13.79 -5.53
CA LEU A 57 -5.94 14.77 -6.25
C LEU A 57 -6.48 15.88 -5.34
N THR A 58 -6.77 15.57 -4.08
CA THR A 58 -7.37 16.51 -3.12
C THR A 58 -6.30 17.35 -2.42
N ASN A 59 -5.23 16.72 -1.97
CA ASN A 59 -4.18 17.35 -1.16
C ASN A 59 -2.88 17.58 -1.93
N GLY A 60 -2.69 16.96 -3.10
CA GLY A 60 -1.41 16.98 -3.80
C GLY A 60 -0.35 16.10 -3.14
N GLU A 61 -0.73 15.34 -2.10
CA GLU A 61 0.18 14.57 -1.26
C GLU A 61 -0.07 13.07 -1.40
N PHE A 62 1.02 12.33 -1.62
CA PHE A 62 1.01 10.87 -1.63
C PHE A 62 1.47 10.39 -0.26
N ASN A 63 0.54 10.16 0.65
CA ASN A 63 0.86 9.70 2.00
C ASN A 63 0.11 8.42 2.32
N VAL A 64 0.80 7.29 2.23
CA VAL A 64 0.23 5.96 2.51
C VAL A 64 -0.09 5.79 3.99
N GLU A 65 0.72 6.38 4.88
CA GLU A 65 0.57 6.24 6.34
C GLU A 65 -0.73 6.87 6.85
N THR A 66 -1.17 7.98 6.28
CA THR A 66 -2.42 8.65 6.66
C THR A 66 -3.67 7.86 6.23
N LEU A 67 -3.52 6.89 5.32
CA LEU A 67 -4.62 6.16 4.70
C LEU A 67 -4.75 4.71 5.18
N VAL A 68 -3.88 4.26 6.08
CA VAL A 68 -3.90 2.91 6.68
C VAL A 68 -4.57 2.88 8.04
#